data_AF-A0A376ZV97-F1
#
_entry.id   AF-A0A376ZV97-F1
#
_cell.length_a   1.000
_cell.length_b   1.000
_cell.length_c   1.000
_cell.angle_alpha   90.00
_cell.angle_beta   90.00
_cell.angle_gamma   90.00
#
_symmetry.space_group_name_H-M   'P 1'
#
loop_
_entity.id
_entity.type
_entity.pdbx_description
1 polymer ?
#
loop_
_entity_poly.entity_id
_entity_poly.type
_entity_poly.pdbx_seq_one_letter_code
_entity_poly.pdbx_strand_id
1 'polypeptide(L)'
;MDALQDYWRVFPALRNVLFADDRPGYCRAQVNAQQVKPTILAHQEFKDFATRSLLPFKAWVKEASLEEIRKGDKPKALIHDISEMLLAQYANSELLNKYSVYQILMDYWTDVMQDDVYAIMQDGWQAAAQIRELQPVKGKDGKTSGKKRTISSLPNGATRPMCCPVRWWKFAVSRNCWMR
;
A
#
# COMPACT_ATOMS: atom_id res chain seq x y z
N MET A 1 28.92 -4.45 1.79
CA MET A 1 27.78 -5.07 1.05
C MET A 1 26.81 -5.77 2.00
N ASP A 2 27.21 -5.96 3.26
CA ASP A 2 26.48 -6.72 4.27
C ASP A 2 25.18 -6.06 4.75
N ALA A 3 25.07 -4.73 4.61
CA ALA A 3 23.87 -3.98 4.97
C ALA A 3 22.64 -4.35 4.10
N LEU A 4 22.85 -4.95 2.93
CA LEU A 4 21.78 -5.39 2.02
C LEU A 4 21.68 -6.92 1.93
N GLN A 5 22.38 -7.65 2.81
CA GLN A 5 22.48 -9.10 2.74
C GLN A 5 21.11 -9.78 2.85
N ASP A 6 20.22 -9.27 3.69
CA ASP A 6 18.85 -9.80 3.83
C ASP A 6 18.07 -9.67 2.52
N TYR A 7 18.22 -8.54 1.81
CA TYR A 7 17.62 -8.33 0.49
C TYR A 7 18.20 -9.30 -0.55
N TRP A 8 19.53 -9.50 -0.55
CA TRP A 8 20.17 -10.43 -1.49
C TRP A 8 19.82 -11.89 -1.23
N ARG A 9 19.47 -12.26 0.00
CA ARG A 9 18.95 -13.59 0.32
C ARG A 9 17.61 -13.87 -0.36
N VAL A 10 16.77 -12.84 -0.52
CA VAL A 10 15.45 -12.97 -1.18
C VAL A 10 15.50 -12.69 -2.67
N PHE A 11 16.44 -11.86 -3.13
CA PHE A 11 16.61 -11.47 -4.53
C PHE A 11 17.99 -11.82 -5.10
N PRO A 12 18.39 -13.11 -5.11
CA PRO A 12 19.72 -13.51 -5.57
C PRO A 12 19.91 -13.25 -7.07
N ALA A 13 18.90 -13.49 -7.91
CA ALA A 13 19.04 -13.24 -9.34
C ALA A 13 19.08 -11.75 -9.65
N LEU A 14 18.28 -10.93 -8.95
CA LEU A 14 18.34 -9.47 -9.08
C LEU A 14 19.71 -8.90 -8.68
N ARG A 15 20.35 -9.44 -7.62
CA ARG A 15 21.73 -9.05 -7.26
C ARG A 15 22.66 -9.23 -8.46
N ASN A 16 22.57 -10.38 -9.13
CA ASN A 16 23.43 -10.72 -10.27
C ASN A 16 23.11 -9.94 -11.55
N VAL A 17 21.97 -9.24 -11.60
CA VAL A 17 21.62 -8.31 -12.69
C VAL A 17 22.15 -6.91 -12.40
N LEU A 18 22.20 -6.52 -11.13
CA LEU A 18 22.64 -5.20 -10.70
C LEU A 18 24.16 -5.12 -10.50
N PHE A 19 24.77 -6.21 -10.05
CA PHE A 19 26.16 -6.27 -9.65
C PHE A 19 26.85 -7.51 -10.20
N ALA A 20 28.03 -7.31 -10.76
CA ALA A 20 28.99 -8.36 -11.07
C ALA A 20 30.10 -8.37 -10.01
N ASP A 21 30.61 -9.54 -9.68
CA ASP A 21 31.80 -9.64 -8.82
C ASP A 21 33.03 -9.13 -9.60
N ASP A 22 33.90 -8.35 -8.95
CA ASP A 22 35.08 -7.76 -9.59
C ASP A 22 36.37 -8.16 -8.85
N ARG A 23 36.55 -7.65 -7.62
CA ARG A 23 37.67 -7.98 -6.74
C ARG A 23 37.15 -8.48 -5.39
N PRO A 24 37.96 -9.19 -4.58
CA PRO A 24 37.56 -9.57 -3.23
C PRO A 24 37.10 -8.33 -2.44
N GLY A 25 35.83 -8.31 -2.02
CA GLY A 25 35.21 -7.19 -1.31
C GLY A 25 34.61 -6.08 -2.19
N TYR A 26 34.73 -6.14 -3.52
CA TYR A 26 34.23 -5.13 -4.45
C TYR A 26 33.35 -5.75 -5.55
N CYS A 27 32.19 -5.13 -5.77
CA CYS A 27 31.31 -5.48 -6.87
C CYS A 27 31.21 -4.29 -7.86
N ARG A 28 31.10 -4.61 -9.14
CA ARG A 28 30.89 -3.65 -10.21
C ARG A 28 29.40 -3.54 -10.52
N ALA A 29 28.85 -2.32 -10.47
CA ALA A 29 27.49 -2.07 -10.93
C ALA A 29 27.39 -2.34 -12.43
N GLN A 30 26.44 -3.18 -12.83
CA GLN A 30 26.17 -3.52 -14.24
C GLN A 30 25.16 -2.57 -14.88
N VAL A 31 24.37 -1.87 -14.08
CA VAL A 31 23.36 -0.92 -14.53
C VAL A 31 23.73 0.50 -14.11
N ASN A 32 23.39 1.47 -14.94
CA ASN A 32 23.55 2.89 -14.59
C ASN A 32 22.69 3.22 -13.35
N ALA A 33 23.17 4.11 -12.47
CA ALA A 33 22.46 4.54 -11.27
C ALA A 33 21.00 4.95 -11.53
N GLN A 34 20.72 5.61 -12.67
CA GLN A 34 19.35 6.01 -13.04
C GLN A 34 18.45 4.84 -13.43
N GLN A 35 19.05 3.72 -13.85
CA GLN A 35 18.34 2.51 -14.30
C GLN A 35 18.17 1.47 -13.18
N VAL A 36 18.84 1.62 -12.03
CA VAL A 36 18.71 0.70 -10.89
C VAL A 36 17.25 0.50 -10.48
N LYS A 37 16.52 1.59 -10.20
CA LYS A 37 15.12 1.53 -9.77
C LYS A 37 14.19 0.88 -10.81
N PRO A 38 14.17 1.30 -12.09
CA PRO A 38 13.33 0.65 -13.09
C PRO A 38 13.69 -0.82 -13.32
N THR A 39 14.99 -1.19 -13.29
CA THR A 39 15.42 -2.59 -13.40
C THR A 39 14.88 -3.43 -12.24
N ILE A 40 14.98 -2.93 -10.99
CA ILE A 40 14.42 -3.61 -9.81
C ILE A 40 12.91 -3.80 -9.95
N LEU A 41 12.18 -2.73 -10.30
CA LEU A 41 10.72 -2.78 -10.43
C LEU A 41 10.24 -3.68 -11.57
N ALA A 42 11.05 -3.85 -12.62
CA ALA A 42 10.74 -4.70 -13.77
C ALA A 42 11.06 -6.18 -13.52
N HIS A 43 11.95 -6.50 -12.56
CA HIS A 43 12.45 -7.84 -12.33
C HIS A 43 11.36 -8.79 -11.77
N GLN A 44 11.39 -10.05 -12.20
CA GLN A 44 10.37 -11.02 -11.85
C GLN A 44 10.38 -11.34 -10.35
N GLU A 45 11.55 -11.55 -9.74
CA GLU A 45 11.63 -11.81 -8.29
C GLU A 45 10.99 -10.67 -7.47
N PHE A 46 11.13 -9.42 -7.91
CA PHE A 46 10.51 -8.28 -7.25
C PHE A 46 8.98 -8.30 -7.42
N LYS A 47 8.48 -8.62 -8.61
CA LYS A 47 7.03 -8.77 -8.87
C LYS A 47 6.40 -9.92 -8.08
N ASP A 48 7.11 -11.04 -7.96
CA ASP A 48 6.66 -12.20 -7.21
C ASP A 48 6.66 -11.90 -5.71
N PHE A 49 7.71 -11.24 -5.22
CA PHE A 49 7.75 -10.76 -3.85
C PHE A 49 6.66 -9.74 -3.57
N ALA A 50 6.42 -8.77 -4.45
CA ALA A 50 5.32 -7.81 -4.33
C ALA A 50 3.96 -8.50 -4.25
N THR A 51 3.75 -9.56 -5.03
CA THR A 51 2.50 -10.32 -5.01
C THR A 51 2.34 -11.09 -3.71
N ARG A 52 3.42 -11.73 -3.24
CA ARG A 52 3.45 -12.46 -1.96
C ARG A 52 3.28 -11.55 -0.76
N SER A 53 3.93 -10.39 -0.77
CA SER A 53 3.85 -9.42 0.32
C SER A 53 2.49 -8.75 0.44
N LEU A 54 1.67 -8.81 -0.62
CA LEU A 54 0.26 -8.39 -0.57
C LEU A 54 -0.66 -9.46 0.02
N LEU A 55 -0.23 -10.71 0.19
CA LEU A 55 -1.09 -11.77 0.72
C LEU A 55 -1.54 -11.48 2.17
N PRO A 56 -0.65 -11.12 3.11
CA PRO A 56 -1.06 -10.78 4.47
C PRO A 56 -1.96 -9.55 4.50
N PHE A 57 -1.69 -8.56 3.63
CA PHE A 57 -2.59 -7.41 3.48
C PHE A 57 -3.99 -7.82 3.01
N LYS A 58 -4.10 -8.69 2.00
CA LYS A 58 -5.40 -9.17 1.51
C LYS A 58 -6.16 -9.96 2.57
N ALA A 59 -5.47 -10.75 3.39
CA ALA A 59 -6.07 -11.44 4.52
C ALA A 59 -6.58 -10.42 5.56
N TRP A 60 -5.72 -9.47 5.93
CA TRP A 60 -6.06 -8.38 6.84
C TRP A 60 -7.28 -7.57 6.38
N VAL A 61 -7.39 -7.21 5.09
CA VAL A 61 -8.55 -6.46 4.58
C VAL A 61 -9.87 -7.21 4.82
N LYS A 62 -9.85 -8.55 4.72
CA LYS A 62 -11.02 -9.37 4.98
C LYS A 62 -11.34 -9.44 6.47
N GLU A 63 -10.32 -9.57 7.31
CA GLU A 63 -10.51 -9.67 8.76
C GLU A 63 -10.90 -8.32 9.40
N ALA A 64 -10.38 -7.22 8.88
CA ALA A 64 -10.68 -5.87 9.35
C ALA A 64 -12.14 -5.46 9.11
N SER A 65 -12.90 -6.21 8.30
CA SER A 65 -14.34 -6.04 8.06
C SER A 65 -14.78 -4.58 7.93
N LEU A 66 -14.03 -3.77 7.17
CA LEU A 66 -14.27 -2.33 7.04
C LEU A 66 -15.63 -1.98 6.42
N GLU A 67 -16.29 -2.95 5.80
CA GLU A 67 -17.65 -2.84 5.26
C GLU A 67 -18.72 -2.85 6.37
N GLU A 68 -18.38 -3.35 7.57
CA GLU A 68 -19.30 -3.47 8.70
C GLU A 68 -19.34 -2.22 9.59
N ILE A 69 -18.54 -1.18 9.27
CA ILE A 69 -18.49 0.07 10.04
C ILE A 69 -19.89 0.67 10.15
N ARG A 70 -20.29 1.02 11.37
CA ARG A 70 -21.61 1.57 11.66
C ARG A 70 -21.53 3.01 12.13
N LYS A 71 -22.66 3.69 11.98
CA LYS A 71 -22.87 5.01 12.57
C LYS A 71 -22.73 4.90 14.09
N GLY A 72 -21.95 5.81 14.68
CA GLY A 72 -21.68 5.85 16.13
C GLY A 72 -20.44 5.07 16.58
N ASP A 73 -19.76 4.35 15.69
CA ASP A 73 -18.47 3.74 15.99
C ASP A 73 -17.40 4.81 16.24
N LYS A 74 -16.31 4.42 16.92
CA LYS A 74 -15.20 5.32 17.26
C LYS A 74 -14.06 5.13 16.25
N PRO A 75 -13.73 6.13 15.41
CA PRO A 75 -12.67 5.99 14.40
C PRO A 75 -11.32 5.62 15.01
N LYS A 76 -11.02 6.16 16.21
CA LYS A 76 -9.79 5.88 16.95
C LYS A 76 -9.69 4.44 17.46
N ALA A 77 -10.82 3.82 17.82
CA ALA A 77 -10.83 2.42 18.23
C ALA A 77 -10.63 1.53 17.00
N LEU A 78 -11.34 1.82 15.91
CA LEU A 78 -11.21 1.06 14.66
C LEU A 78 -9.75 1.05 14.14
N ILE A 79 -9.10 2.21 14.01
CA ILE A 79 -7.72 2.25 13.51
C ILE A 79 -6.75 1.49 14.43
N HIS A 80 -6.98 1.52 15.75
CA HIS A 80 -6.18 0.77 16.71
C HIS A 80 -6.33 -0.74 16.47
N ASP A 81 -7.56 -1.24 16.43
CA ASP A 81 -7.85 -2.66 16.26
C ASP A 81 -7.31 -3.19 14.93
N ILE A 82 -7.60 -2.50 13.82
CA ILE A 82 -7.11 -2.93 12.50
C ILE A 82 -5.58 -2.80 12.42
N SER A 83 -4.95 -1.87 13.14
CA SER A 83 -3.49 -1.75 13.16
C SER A 83 -2.82 -2.92 13.88
N GLU A 84 -3.37 -3.37 15.01
CA GLU A 84 -2.88 -4.54 15.74
C GLU A 84 -3.05 -5.83 14.92
N MET A 85 -4.20 -5.99 14.25
CA MET A 85 -4.44 -7.10 13.33
C MET A 85 -3.42 -7.11 12.17
N LEU A 86 -3.12 -5.94 11.60
CA LEU A 86 -2.12 -5.83 10.54
C LEU A 86 -0.73 -6.21 11.06
N LEU A 87 -0.33 -5.72 12.22
CA LEU A 87 0.94 -6.06 12.85
C LEU A 87 1.09 -7.56 13.08
N ALA A 88 0.03 -8.24 13.54
CA ALA A 88 0.00 -9.68 13.71
C ALA A 88 0.23 -10.43 12.39
N GLN A 89 -0.42 -10.00 11.30
CA GLN A 89 -0.28 -10.61 9.97
C GLN A 89 1.15 -10.48 9.40
N TYR A 90 1.89 -9.42 9.77
CA TYR A 90 3.25 -9.18 9.32
C TYR A 90 4.33 -9.59 10.33
N ALA A 91 3.96 -10.16 11.48
CA ALA A 91 4.90 -10.51 12.54
C ALA A 91 5.99 -11.50 12.08
N ASN A 92 5.67 -12.38 11.13
CA ASN A 92 6.57 -13.41 10.60
C ASN A 92 7.12 -13.09 9.20
N SER A 93 7.06 -11.82 8.76
CA SER A 93 7.57 -11.47 7.43
C SER A 93 9.10 -11.33 7.42
N GLU A 94 9.77 -12.04 6.52
CA GLU A 94 11.24 -12.12 6.49
C GLU A 94 11.95 -10.82 6.12
N LEU A 95 11.32 -9.95 5.33
CA LEU A 95 11.91 -8.68 4.87
C LEU A 95 11.17 -7.44 5.34
N LEU A 96 9.91 -7.60 5.73
CA LEU A 96 9.09 -6.47 6.12
C LEU A 96 9.15 -6.30 7.62
N ASN A 97 9.76 -5.20 8.04
CA ASN A 97 9.66 -4.76 9.42
C ASN A 97 8.20 -4.36 9.71
N LYS A 98 7.61 -4.98 10.74
CA LYS A 98 6.27 -4.68 11.24
C LYS A 98 6.03 -3.18 11.50
N TYR A 99 7.06 -2.47 11.98
CA TYR A 99 6.97 -1.02 12.23
C TYR A 99 6.86 -0.22 10.93
N SER A 100 7.56 -0.64 9.87
CA SER A 100 7.44 -0.01 8.54
C SER A 100 6.03 -0.20 7.98
N VAL A 101 5.45 -1.39 8.16
CA VAL A 101 4.07 -1.68 7.72
C VAL A 101 3.05 -0.83 8.49
N TYR A 102 3.22 -0.69 9.80
CA TYR A 102 2.39 0.19 10.62
C TYR A 102 2.44 1.65 10.15
N GLN A 103 3.64 2.17 9.86
CA GLN A 103 3.79 3.54 9.34
C GLN A 103 3.05 3.72 8.00
N ILE A 104 3.17 2.75 7.08
CA ILE A 104 2.44 2.76 5.80
C ILE A 104 0.93 2.77 6.04
N LEU A 105 0.43 2.00 7.02
CA LEU A 105 -0.99 2.01 7.38
C LEU A 105 -1.42 3.37 7.91
N MET A 106 -0.66 3.98 8.83
CA MET A 106 -1.02 5.28 9.41
C MET A 106 -1.04 6.39 8.35
N ASP A 107 -0.07 6.38 7.46
CA ASP A 107 -0.03 7.28 6.31
C ASP A 107 -1.22 7.06 5.37
N TYR A 108 -1.53 5.80 5.04
CA TYR A 108 -2.65 5.46 4.17
C TYR A 108 -4.00 5.80 4.82
N TRP A 109 -4.12 5.58 6.13
CA TRP A 109 -5.28 5.97 6.92
C TRP A 109 -5.51 7.46 6.77
N THR A 110 -4.50 8.27 7.07
CA THR A 110 -4.60 9.74 7.07
C THR A 110 -4.89 10.29 5.67
N ASP A 111 -4.19 9.78 4.64
CA ASP A 111 -4.29 10.32 3.28
C ASP A 111 -5.51 9.81 2.50
N VAL A 112 -6.06 8.64 2.86
CA VAL A 112 -7.03 7.93 2.02
C VAL A 112 -8.29 7.47 2.74
N MET A 113 -8.22 7.02 4.00
CA MET A 113 -9.36 6.39 4.67
C MET A 113 -10.05 7.25 5.72
N GLN A 114 -9.30 8.13 6.40
CA GLN A 114 -9.74 8.83 7.58
C GLN A 114 -11.03 9.61 7.31
N ASP A 115 -11.04 10.46 6.29
CA ASP A 115 -12.22 11.27 5.96
C ASP A 115 -13.45 10.40 5.64
N ASP A 116 -13.28 9.30 4.90
CA ASP A 116 -14.38 8.40 4.55
C ASP A 116 -14.94 7.68 5.78
N VAL A 117 -14.07 7.16 6.64
CA VAL A 117 -14.48 6.47 7.87
C VAL A 117 -15.22 7.42 8.80
N TYR A 118 -14.73 8.65 8.95
CA TYR A 118 -15.40 9.67 9.76
C TYR A 118 -16.78 10.02 9.19
N ALA A 119 -16.90 10.21 7.87
CA ALA A 119 -18.18 10.47 7.22
C ALA A 119 -19.18 9.30 7.39
N ILE A 120 -18.72 8.06 7.26
CA ILE A 120 -19.57 6.87 7.47
C ILE A 120 -20.01 6.76 8.93
N MET A 121 -19.11 7.01 9.89
CA MET A 121 -19.43 6.91 11.31
C MET A 121 -20.36 8.05 11.79
N GLN A 122 -20.37 9.20 11.12
CA GLN A 122 -21.27 10.31 11.43
C GLN A 122 -22.63 10.18 10.74
N ASP A 123 -22.63 9.94 9.44
CA ASP A 123 -23.84 10.06 8.62
C ASP A 123 -24.28 8.74 7.98
N GLY A 124 -23.51 7.67 8.18
CA GLY A 124 -23.77 6.35 7.61
C GLY A 124 -23.29 6.25 6.15
N TRP A 125 -23.31 5.01 5.65
CA TRP A 125 -22.81 4.68 4.31
C TRP A 125 -23.49 5.45 3.17
N GLN A 126 -24.81 5.69 3.26
CA GLN A 126 -25.56 6.38 2.22
C GLN A 126 -25.13 7.85 2.08
N ALA A 127 -24.97 8.57 3.17
CA ALA A 127 -24.58 9.98 3.15
C ALA A 127 -23.10 10.14 2.77
N ALA A 128 -22.21 9.29 3.28
CA ALA A 128 -20.80 9.29 2.90
C ALA A 128 -20.59 9.02 1.40
N ALA A 129 -21.42 8.15 0.81
CA ALA A 129 -21.42 7.91 -0.63
C ALA A 129 -21.80 9.15 -1.44
N GLN A 130 -22.75 9.96 -0.96
CA GLN A 130 -23.18 11.21 -1.61
C GLN A 130 -22.12 12.32 -1.53
N ILE A 131 -21.41 12.46 -0.40
CA ILE A 131 -20.33 13.46 -0.24
C ILE A 131 -19.25 13.29 -1.32
N ARG A 132 -18.94 12.03 -1.68
CA ARG A 132 -17.97 11.73 -2.75
C ARG A 132 -18.46 12.08 -4.16
N GLU A 133 -19.77 12.13 -4.40
CA GLU A 133 -20.29 12.63 -5.68
C GLU A 133 -20.01 14.12 -5.88
N LEU A 134 -19.80 14.85 -4.77
CA LEU A 134 -19.68 16.31 -4.76
C LEU A 134 -18.23 16.81 -4.64
N GLN A 135 -17.23 15.97 -4.30
CA GLN A 135 -15.83 16.39 -4.20
C GLN A 135 -15.20 16.66 -5.59
N PRO A 136 -14.77 17.91 -5.90
CA PRO A 136 -14.11 18.22 -7.16
C PRO A 136 -12.66 17.73 -7.15
N VAL A 137 -12.29 16.89 -8.14
CA VAL A 137 -10.88 16.57 -8.42
C VAL A 137 -10.19 17.83 -8.93
N LYS A 138 -9.39 18.51 -8.09
CA LYS A 138 -8.50 19.59 -8.56
C LYS A 138 -7.38 18.99 -9.42
N GLY A 139 -7.49 19.19 -10.73
CA GLY A 139 -6.38 19.01 -11.68
C GLY A 139 -5.36 20.16 -11.55
N LYS A 140 -4.10 19.88 -11.91
CA LYS A 140 -2.97 20.81 -11.81
C LYS A 140 -2.89 21.87 -12.91
N ASP A 141 -3.95 22.02 -13.70
CA ASP A 141 -4.16 23.09 -14.67
C ASP A 141 -5.61 23.52 -14.46
N GLY A 142 -5.89 24.81 -14.31
CA GLY A 142 -7.18 25.39 -13.91
C GLY A 142 -8.35 25.17 -14.88
N LYS A 143 -8.57 23.93 -15.32
CA LYS A 143 -9.61 23.46 -16.22
C LYS A 143 -10.37 22.35 -15.51
N THR A 144 -11.54 22.70 -14.98
CA THR A 144 -12.53 21.80 -14.39
C THR A 144 -13.08 20.87 -15.48
N SER A 145 -12.35 19.81 -15.78
CA SER A 145 -12.87 18.68 -16.56
C SER A 145 -13.41 17.67 -15.56
N GLY A 146 -14.74 17.66 -15.41
CA GLY A 146 -15.46 16.79 -14.48
C GLY A 146 -15.26 15.32 -14.82
N LYS A 147 -14.18 14.71 -14.33
CA LYS A 147 -13.99 13.26 -14.36
C LYS A 147 -14.70 12.71 -13.14
N LYS A 148 -15.99 12.37 -13.30
CA LYS A 148 -16.78 11.64 -12.31
C LYS A 148 -15.99 10.39 -11.91
N ARG A 149 -15.43 10.40 -10.70
CA ARG A 149 -14.81 9.22 -10.12
C ARG A 149 -15.90 8.54 -9.30
N THR A 150 -16.77 7.81 -9.99
CA THR A 150 -17.82 7.03 -9.36
C THR A 150 -17.17 6.08 -8.34
N ILE A 151 -17.67 6.03 -7.10
CA ILE A 151 -17.72 4.73 -6.43
C ILE A 151 -18.62 3.93 -7.35
N SER A 152 -18.04 3.12 -8.23
CA SER A 152 -18.81 2.27 -9.13
C SER A 152 -19.82 1.52 -8.28
N SER A 153 -21.09 1.92 -8.36
CA SER A 153 -22.19 1.09 -7.95
C SER A 153 -22.08 -0.15 -8.81
N LEU A 154 -21.66 -1.26 -8.19
CA LEU A 154 -21.93 -2.56 -8.77
C LEU A 154 -23.47 -2.72 -8.81
N PRO A 155 -24.04 -3.49 -9.76
CA PRO A 155 -25.48 -3.58 -9.98
C PRO A 155 -26.31 -4.01 -8.76
N ASN A 156 -25.67 -4.41 -7.65
CA ASN A 156 -26.28 -4.93 -6.43
C ASN A 156 -25.93 -4.12 -5.15
N GLY A 157 -25.53 -2.85 -5.27
CA GLY A 157 -25.33 -2.00 -4.08
C GLY A 157 -24.02 -2.24 -3.29
N ALA A 158 -23.06 -2.98 -3.85
CA ALA A 158 -21.75 -3.14 -3.23
C ALA A 158 -20.89 -1.87 -3.41
N THR A 159 -20.48 -1.26 -2.29
CA THR A 159 -19.51 -0.17 -2.23
C THR A 159 -18.10 -0.66 -2.60
N ARG A 160 -17.27 0.20 -3.18
CA ARG A 160 -15.85 -0.14 -3.39
C ARG A 160 -15.19 -0.40 -2.03
N PRO A 161 -14.35 -1.44 -1.91
CA PRO A 161 -13.61 -1.68 -0.67
C PRO A 161 -12.71 -0.48 -0.37
N MET A 162 -12.82 0.07 0.85
CA MET A 162 -11.98 1.19 1.32
C MET A 162 -10.48 0.87 1.21
N CYS A 163 -10.13 -0.42 1.29
CA CYS A 163 -8.79 -0.92 1.08
C CYS A 163 -8.67 -1.62 -0.28
N CYS A 164 -7.98 -0.98 -1.23
CA CYS A 164 -7.60 -1.63 -2.48
C CYS A 164 -6.13 -2.10 -2.38
N PRO A 165 -5.85 -3.41 -2.48
CA PRO A 165 -4.48 -3.94 -2.42
C PRO A 165 -3.54 -3.28 -3.43
N VAL A 166 -4.03 -2.98 -4.64
CA VAL A 166 -3.25 -2.31 -5.68
C VAL A 166 -2.93 -0.85 -5.32
N ARG A 167 -3.87 -0.15 -4.65
CA ARG A 167 -3.66 1.23 -4.22
C ARG A 167 -2.71 1.30 -3.04
N TRP A 168 -2.88 0.39 -2.07
CA TRP A 168 -1.96 0.23 -0.94
C TRP A 168 -0.54 -0.09 -1.42
N TRP A 169 -0.38 -1.01 -2.37
CA TRP A 169 0.94 -1.34 -2.92
C TRP A 169 1.60 -0.15 -3.60
N LYS A 170 0.87 0.58 -4.46
CA LYS A 170 1.38 1.80 -5.09
C LYS A 170 1.77 2.86 -4.07
N PHE A 171 1.00 2.99 -2.99
CA PHE A 171 1.29 3.92 -1.91
C PHE A 171 2.55 3.54 -1.13
N ALA A 172 2.66 2.26 -0.74
CA ALA A 172 3.83 1.69 -0.07
C ALA A 172 5.12 1.84 -0.90
N VAL A 173 5.05 1.59 -2.20
CA VAL A 173 6.19 1.75 -3.13
C VAL A 173 6.54 3.23 -3.33
N SER A 174 5.54 4.12 -3.39
CA SER A 174 5.77 5.57 -3.57
C SER A 174 6.49 6.21 -2.39
N ARG A 175 6.31 5.70 -1.17
CA ARG A 175 7.00 6.18 0.03
C ARG A 175 8.40 5.58 0.24
N ASN A 176 8.93 4.83 -0.74
CA ASN A 176 10.25 4.16 -0.69
C ASN A 176 10.45 3.27 0.56
N CYS A 177 9.38 2.80 1.22
CA CYS A 177 9.47 2.02 2.46
C CYS A 177 10.14 0.64 2.29
N TRP A 178 10.32 0.20 1.04
CA TRP A 178 10.97 -1.07 0.68
C TRP A 178 12.47 -0.93 0.34
N MET A 179 13.01 0.30 0.34
CA MET A 179 14.40 0.60 -0.02
C MET A 179 15.13 1.38 1.07
N ARG A 180 14.66 1.31 2.32
CA ARG A 180 15.26 2.01 3.46
C ARG A 180 15.90 1.04 4.44
#